data_AF-A0AAQ0TK85-F1
#
_entry.id   AF-A0AAQ0TK85-F1
#
_cell.length_a   1.000
_cell.length_b   1.000
_cell.length_c   1.000
_cell.angle_alpha   90.00
_cell.angle_beta   90.00
_cell.angle_gamma   90.00
#
_symmetry.space_group_name_H-M   'P 1'
#
loop_
_entity.id
_entity.type
_entity.pdbx_description
1 polymer ?
#
loop_
_entity_poly.entity_id
_entity_poly.type
_entity_poly.pdbx_seq_one_letter_code
_entity_poly.pdbx_strand_id
1 'polypeptide(L)'
;MEKKEMKLSALIETMRGIAAEGNRFVVGDSFHDVVRISREAEEIEDADIEDEYKEGEWFWCLRKNGTALSSFKSSVDEFAAEYPKEAVAAYKIQYKSRRFSIARVKELGNEFFD
;
A
#
# COMPACT_ATOMS: atom_id res chain seq x y z
N MET A 1 -4.09 11.22 9.52
CA MET A 1 -5.25 10.49 8.99
C MET A 1 -5.53 9.32 9.93
N GLU A 2 -6.76 9.17 10.43
CA GLU A 2 -7.10 8.14 11.41
C GLU A 2 -7.01 6.72 10.82
N LYS A 3 -6.62 5.75 11.66
CA LYS A 3 -6.45 4.35 11.28
C LYS A 3 -7.85 3.72 11.11
N LYS A 4 -8.32 3.60 9.87
CA LYS A 4 -9.65 3.03 9.57
C LYS A 4 -9.52 1.53 9.32
N GLU A 5 -10.13 0.72 10.18
CA GLU A 5 -10.24 -0.73 9.94
C GLU A 5 -11.23 -1.03 8.82
N MET A 6 -10.89 -1.96 7.93
CA MET A 6 -11.67 -2.23 6.74
C MET A 6 -11.55 -3.68 6.24
N LYS A 7 -12.54 -4.13 5.46
CA LYS A 7 -12.47 -5.39 4.69
C LYS A 7 -11.57 -5.21 3.47
N LEU A 8 -11.12 -6.31 2.87
CA LEU A 8 -10.34 -6.29 1.63
C LEU A 8 -11.01 -5.45 0.53
N SER A 9 -12.32 -5.61 0.29
CA SER A 9 -13.06 -4.82 -0.71
C SER A 9 -12.92 -3.30 -0.50
N ALA A 10 -12.96 -2.85 0.75
CA ALA A 10 -12.82 -1.43 1.08
C ALA A 10 -11.35 -0.95 1.00
N LEU A 11 -10.36 -1.84 1.25
CA LEU A 11 -8.96 -1.55 0.97
C LEU A 11 -8.76 -1.34 -0.54
N ILE A 12 -9.32 -2.21 -1.36
CA ILE A 12 -9.26 -2.12 -2.83
C ILE A 12 -9.87 -0.81 -3.30
N GLU A 13 -11.05 -0.45 -2.82
CA GLU A 13 -11.69 0.83 -3.16
C GLU A 13 -10.83 2.02 -2.74
N THR A 14 -10.22 1.97 -1.54
CA THR A 14 -9.35 3.04 -1.04
C THR A 14 -8.09 3.19 -1.89
N MET A 15 -7.39 2.09 -2.20
CA MET A 15 -6.20 2.11 -3.04
C MET A 15 -6.52 2.58 -4.46
N ARG A 16 -7.65 2.12 -5.04
CA ARG A 16 -8.12 2.59 -6.35
C ARG A 16 -8.45 4.08 -6.35
N GLY A 17 -9.09 4.58 -5.30
CA GLY A 17 -9.37 6.01 -5.15
C GLY A 17 -8.10 6.84 -5.14
N ILE A 18 -7.11 6.44 -4.34
CA ILE A 18 -5.79 7.10 -4.29
C ILE A 18 -5.06 7.03 -5.65
N ALA A 19 -5.08 5.86 -6.30
CA ALA A 19 -4.39 5.65 -7.57
C ALA A 19 -5.07 6.37 -8.75
N ALA A 20 -6.39 6.56 -8.71
CA ALA A 20 -7.16 7.24 -9.75
C ALA A 20 -6.82 8.73 -9.87
N GLU A 21 -6.22 9.32 -8.83
CA GLU A 21 -5.67 10.68 -8.88
C GLU A 21 -4.34 10.73 -9.67
N GLY A 22 -3.70 9.57 -9.89
CA GLY A 22 -2.49 9.45 -10.71
C GLY A 22 -2.75 9.12 -12.18
N ASN A 23 -1.69 8.82 -12.91
CA ASN A 23 -1.79 8.45 -14.33
C ASN A 23 -2.09 6.96 -14.55
N ARG A 24 -2.25 6.56 -15.82
CA ARG A 24 -2.58 5.16 -16.19
C ARG A 24 -1.60 4.11 -15.65
N PHE A 25 -0.32 4.47 -15.47
CA PHE A 25 0.70 3.54 -14.97
C PHE A 25 0.49 3.31 -13.47
N VAL A 26 0.25 4.38 -12.72
CA VAL A 26 -0.12 4.31 -11.29
C VAL A 26 -1.35 3.42 -11.12
N VAL A 27 -2.41 3.65 -11.90
CA VAL A 27 -3.63 2.83 -11.83
C VAL A 27 -3.36 1.36 -12.14
N GLY A 28 -2.57 1.08 -13.18
CA GLY A 28 -2.22 -0.29 -13.58
C GLY A 28 -1.39 -1.02 -12.53
N ASP A 29 -0.32 -0.41 -12.05
CA ASP A 29 0.56 -0.99 -11.03
C ASP A 29 -0.19 -1.21 -9.70
N SER A 30 -1.06 -0.25 -9.33
CA SER A 30 -1.90 -0.37 -8.13
C SER A 30 -2.82 -1.58 -8.15
N PHE A 31 -3.29 -2.00 -9.33
CA PHE A 31 -4.09 -3.22 -9.47
C PHE A 31 -3.24 -4.46 -9.19
N HIS A 32 -2.00 -4.50 -9.67
CA HIS A 32 -1.07 -5.58 -9.37
C HIS A 32 -0.73 -5.65 -7.87
N ASP A 33 -0.52 -4.49 -7.23
CA ASP A 33 -0.26 -4.41 -5.79
C ASP A 33 -1.43 -4.95 -4.96
N VAL A 34 -2.66 -4.58 -5.33
CA VAL A 34 -3.88 -5.09 -4.70
C VAL A 34 -3.95 -6.62 -4.78
N VAL A 35 -3.70 -7.20 -5.96
CA VAL A 35 -3.73 -8.66 -6.15
C VAL A 35 -2.67 -9.33 -5.29
N ARG A 36 -1.49 -8.73 -5.17
CA ARG A 36 -0.41 -9.25 -4.33
C ARG A 36 -0.79 -9.23 -2.85
N ILE A 37 -1.32 -8.12 -2.33
CA ILE A 37 -1.79 -8.02 -0.93
C ILE A 37 -2.89 -9.05 -0.65
N SER A 38 -3.83 -9.24 -1.57
CA SER A 38 -4.92 -10.22 -1.41
C SER A 38 -4.37 -11.63 -1.21
N ARG A 39 -3.41 -12.05 -2.05
CA ARG A 39 -2.80 -13.38 -1.97
C ARG A 39 -2.00 -13.57 -0.69
N GLU A 40 -1.15 -12.59 -0.35
CA GLU A 40 -0.34 -12.68 0.87
C GLU A 40 -1.23 -12.68 2.13
N ALA A 41 -2.38 -11.99 2.11
CA ALA A 41 -3.35 -12.06 3.20
C ALA A 41 -4.05 -13.42 3.31
N GLU A 42 -4.42 -14.05 2.19
CA GLU A 42 -4.96 -15.43 2.17
C GLU A 42 -3.93 -16.42 2.75
N GLU A 43 -2.65 -16.30 2.37
CA GLU A 43 -1.57 -17.13 2.91
C GLU A 43 -1.40 -16.94 4.44
N ILE A 44 -1.55 -15.72 4.95
CA ILE A 44 -1.54 -15.43 6.39
C ILE A 44 -2.76 -16.04 7.08
N GLU A 45 -3.95 -15.97 6.47
CA GLU A 45 -5.18 -16.56 7.01
C GLU A 45 -5.09 -18.09 7.12
N ASP A 46 -4.48 -18.73 6.13
CA ASP A 46 -4.33 -20.19 6.03
C ASP A 46 -3.17 -20.74 6.89
N ALA A 47 -2.30 -19.88 7.42
CA ALA A 47 -1.19 -20.31 8.26
C ALA A 47 -1.69 -21.03 9.54
N ASP A 48 -1.03 -22.15 9.88
CA ASP A 48 -1.33 -22.96 11.08
C ASP A 48 -0.69 -22.33 12.34
N ILE A 49 -1.15 -21.13 12.67
CA ILE A 49 -0.76 -20.35 13.85
C ILE A 49 -2.00 -19.74 14.50
N GLU A 50 -1.90 -19.33 15.76
CA GLU A 50 -3.02 -18.67 16.44
C GLU A 50 -3.38 -17.35 15.77
N ASP A 51 -4.68 -17.03 15.71
CA ASP A 51 -5.22 -15.86 15.00
C ASP A 51 -4.63 -14.52 15.49
N GLU A 52 -4.11 -14.45 16.71
CA GLU A 52 -3.44 -13.25 17.26
C GLU A 52 -2.08 -12.96 16.63
N TYR A 53 -1.44 -13.97 16.03
CA TYR A 53 -0.15 -13.85 15.34
C TYR A 53 -0.31 -13.70 13.81
N LYS A 54 -1.54 -13.78 13.30
CA LYS A 54 -1.85 -13.59 11.87
C LYS A 54 -1.85 -12.11 11.51
N GLU A 55 -0.65 -11.59 11.26
CA GLU A 55 -0.39 -10.19 10.94
C GLU A 55 0.34 -10.05 9.60
N GLY A 56 0.00 -8.97 8.85
CA GLY A 56 0.65 -8.61 7.60
C GLY A 56 0.96 -7.12 7.57
N GLU A 57 2.07 -6.75 6.92
CA GLU A 57 2.50 -5.36 6.80
C GLU A 57 3.10 -5.09 5.43
N TRP A 58 2.63 -4.01 4.80
CA TRP A 58 3.10 -3.56 3.49
C TRP A 58 3.32 -2.05 3.48
N PHE A 59 4.29 -1.63 2.70
CA PHE A 59 4.64 -0.26 2.40
C PHE A 59 4.43 -0.06 0.90
N TRP A 60 3.41 0.73 0.59
CA TRP A 60 2.98 1.04 -0.76
C TRP A 60 3.41 2.45 -1.12
N CYS A 61 4.40 2.54 -1.99
CA CYS A 61 5.00 3.80 -2.41
C CYS A 61 4.44 4.21 -3.77
N LEU A 62 4.07 5.48 -3.89
CA LEU A 62 3.55 6.10 -5.10
C LEU A 62 4.60 7.01 -5.71
N ARG A 63 4.75 6.95 -7.03
CA ARG A 63 5.49 7.93 -7.82
C ARG A 63 4.65 8.41 -9.01
N LYS A 64 5.07 9.49 -9.66
CA LYS A 64 4.37 10.09 -10.81
C LYS A 64 3.95 9.07 -11.87
N ASN A 65 4.77 8.02 -12.12
CA ASN A 65 4.55 7.04 -13.18
C ASN A 65 4.47 5.57 -12.72
N GLY A 66 4.02 5.31 -11.48
CA GLY A 66 3.82 3.94 -11.04
C GLY A 66 3.81 3.79 -9.52
N THR A 67 3.89 2.55 -9.07
CA THR A 67 3.91 2.21 -7.65
C THR A 67 5.02 1.20 -7.34
N ALA A 68 5.32 1.05 -6.05
CA ALA A 68 6.17 -0.02 -5.55
C ALA A 68 5.61 -0.54 -4.22
N LEU A 69 5.54 -1.86 -4.07
CA LEU A 69 5.06 -2.53 -2.86
C LEU A 69 6.16 -3.38 -2.22
N SER A 70 6.41 -3.15 -0.94
CA SER A 70 7.41 -3.88 -0.14
C SER A 70 6.86 -4.19 1.25
N SER A 71 7.44 -5.18 1.92
CA SER A 71 7.09 -5.52 3.32
C SER A 71 8.01 -4.81 4.34
N PHE A 72 9.03 -4.08 3.87
CA PHE A 72 10.04 -3.47 4.73
C PHE A 72 9.88 -1.96 4.85
N LYS A 73 9.93 -1.42 6.07
CA LYS A 73 9.85 0.03 6.29
C LYS A 73 10.97 0.81 5.62
N SER A 74 12.19 0.25 5.55
CA SER A 74 13.35 0.92 4.93
C SER A 74 13.11 1.24 3.45
N SER A 75 12.26 0.46 2.78
CA SER A 75 11.90 0.68 1.38
C SER A 75 11.29 2.05 1.12
N VAL A 76 10.66 2.69 2.11
CA VAL A 76 10.10 4.04 1.95
C VAL A 76 11.20 5.08 1.76
N ASP A 77 12.28 4.97 2.53
CA ASP A 77 13.41 5.89 2.44
C ASP A 77 14.29 5.58 1.22
N GLU A 78 14.50 4.29 0.94
CA GLU A 78 15.20 3.81 -0.27
C GLU A 78 14.47 4.27 -1.55
N PHE A 79 13.15 4.12 -1.61
CA PHE A 79 12.32 4.55 -2.73
C PHE A 79 12.41 6.07 -2.96
N ALA A 80 12.39 6.86 -1.88
CA ALA A 80 12.53 8.31 -1.98
C ALA A 80 13.92 8.71 -2.51
N ALA A 81 14.97 7.96 -2.15
CA ALA A 81 16.33 8.18 -2.62
C ALA A 81 16.52 7.75 -4.08
N GLU A 82 15.86 6.67 -4.52
CA GLU A 82 15.90 6.16 -5.89
C GLU A 82 15.12 7.05 -6.87
N TYR A 83 13.97 7.58 -6.42
CA TYR A 83 13.06 8.40 -7.24
C TYR A 83 12.85 9.83 -6.69
N PRO A 84 13.91 10.63 -6.48
CA PRO A 84 13.83 11.89 -5.74
C PRO A 84 13.01 12.99 -6.44
N LYS A 85 12.70 12.84 -7.73
CA LYS A 85 11.87 13.79 -8.52
C LYS A 85 10.48 13.26 -8.85
N GLU A 86 10.19 12.01 -8.53
CA GLU A 86 8.95 11.34 -8.90
C GLU A 86 8.17 10.82 -7.71
N ALA A 87 8.82 10.56 -6.57
CA ALA A 87 8.16 10.04 -5.38
C ALA A 87 7.13 11.04 -4.84
N VAL A 88 5.90 10.58 -4.65
CA VAL A 88 4.74 11.40 -4.24
C VAL A 88 4.41 11.15 -2.77
N ALA A 89 4.11 9.90 -2.42
CA ALA A 89 3.68 9.53 -1.08
C ALA A 89 3.97 8.05 -0.80
N ALA A 90 4.00 7.70 0.48
CA ALA A 90 4.05 6.31 0.93
C ALA A 90 2.95 6.02 1.95
N TYR A 91 2.35 4.84 1.82
CA TYR A 91 1.29 4.34 2.67
C TYR A 91 1.74 3.05 3.35
N LYS A 92 1.40 2.93 4.62
CA LYS A 92 1.52 1.68 5.36
C LYS A 92 0.16 1.00 5.36
N ILE A 93 0.12 -0.24 4.89
CA ILE A 93 -1.03 -1.12 4.92
C ILE A 93 -0.74 -2.20 5.97
N GLN A 94 -1.69 -2.47 6.86
CA GLN A 94 -1.57 -3.51 7.86
C GLN A 94 -2.78 -4.43 7.81
N TYR A 95 -2.55 -5.72 7.98
CA TYR A 95 -3.57 -6.74 8.20
C TYR A 95 -3.40 -7.29 9.61
N LYS A 96 -4.46 -7.26 10.42
CA LYS A 96 -4.48 -7.84 11.76
C LYS A 96 -5.93 -8.15 12.14
N SER A 97 -6.17 -9.27 12.83
CA SER A 97 -7.51 -9.65 13.28
C SER A 97 -8.56 -9.63 12.16
N ARG A 98 -8.20 -10.09 10.95
CA ARG A 98 -9.06 -10.13 9.75
C ARG A 98 -9.56 -8.76 9.28
N ARG A 99 -8.79 -7.71 9.59
CA ARG A 99 -9.05 -6.33 9.18
C ARG A 99 -7.80 -5.71 8.58
N PHE A 100 -8.01 -4.96 7.51
CA PHE A 100 -7.00 -4.11 6.92
C PHE A 100 -7.06 -2.71 7.51
N SER A 101 -5.95 -2.00 7.51
CA SER A 101 -5.90 -0.56 7.69
C SER A 101 -4.86 0.02 6.75
N ILE A 102 -5.07 1.26 6.31
CA ILE A 102 -4.12 2.00 5.48
C ILE A 102 -3.91 3.39 6.06
N ALA A 103 -2.65 3.80 6.18
CA ALA A 103 -2.28 5.11 6.69
C ALA A 103 -1.14 5.70 5.85
N ARG A 104 -1.24 6.97 5.47
CA ARG A 104 -0.12 7.69 4.88
C ARG A 104 0.99 7.83 5.93
N VAL A 105 2.19 7.39 5.61
CA VAL A 105 3.36 7.43 6.52
C VAL A 105 4.42 8.44 6.11
N LYS A 106 4.44 8.83 4.82
CA LYS A 106 5.36 9.85 4.33
C LYS A 106 4.75 10.60 3.15
N GLU A 107 4.96 11.91 3.13
CA GLU A 107 4.70 12.79 2.00
C GLU A 107 6.08 13.19 1.43
N LEU A 108 6.29 12.95 0.13
CA LEU A 108 7.62 13.00 -0.48
C LEU A 108 7.79 14.10 -1.53
N GLY A 109 6.71 14.61 -2.12
CA GLY A 109 6.82 15.72 -3.08
C GLY A 109 5.60 15.88 -3.99
N ASN A 110 5.62 17.01 -4.71
CA ASN A 110 4.48 17.62 -5.41
C ASN A 110 3.71 16.61 -6.25
N GLU A 111 2.58 16.23 -5.68
CA GLU A 111 1.28 16.08 -6.32
C GLU A 111 1.25 15.31 -7.66
N PHE A 112 0.30 14.38 -7.79
CA PHE A 112 -0.01 13.82 -9.11
C PHE A 112 -0.39 14.91 -10.13
N PHE A 113 -0.72 16.11 -9.64
CA PHE A 113 -1.19 17.30 -10.34
C PHE A 113 -0.01 18.14 -10.88
N ASP A 114 0.41 17.88 -12.12
CA ASP A 114 0.94 18.89 -13.04
C ASP A 114 0.02 18.97 -14.26
#